data_AF-A0A968XZJ7-F1
#
_entry.id   AF-A0A968XZJ7-F1
#
_cell.length_a   1.000
_cell.length_b   1.000
_cell.length_c   1.000
_cell.angle_alpha   90.00
_cell.angle_beta   90.00
_cell.angle_gamma   90.00
#
_symmetry.space_group_name_H-M   'P 1'
#
loop_
_entity.id
_entity.type
_entity.pdbx_description
1 polymer ?
#
loop_
_entity_poly.entity_id
_entity_poly.type
_entity_poly.pdbx_seq_one_letter_code
_entity_poly.pdbx_strand_id
1 'polypeptide(L)'
;MSSDTLSGKASKGCASVENIQGRLRLHLPRELYGGKNKYLTMGLPDTPTNRAIAELRAQQINLDIASGIFDPTSLEKYRPERNLKVVEKVAEPLKRKSLNLLQVWDKYIDFKKASVSPSYLANQLQATRNHLNKLPAYSESDAVAVRDWAVTNL
;
A
#
# COMPACT_ATOMS: atom_id res chain seq x y z
N MET A 1 17.62 -6.07 40.34
CA MET A 1 16.78 -7.28 40.20
C MET A 1 17.07 -7.86 38.84
N SER A 2 17.93 -8.88 38.81
CA SER A 2 18.45 -9.49 37.58
C SER A 2 17.51 -10.63 37.20
N SER A 3 16.88 -10.53 36.03
CA SER A 3 16.02 -11.59 35.50
C SER A 3 16.87 -12.65 34.82
N ASP A 4 17.20 -13.72 35.55
CA ASP A 4 17.73 -14.96 34.98
C ASP A 4 16.66 -15.61 34.10
N THR A 5 16.75 -15.41 32.78
CA THR A 5 15.97 -16.21 31.83
C THR A 5 16.65 -17.56 31.68
N LEU A 6 16.00 -18.63 32.17
CA LEU A 6 16.34 -20.02 31.90
C LEU A 6 16.34 -20.28 30.39
N SER A 7 17.47 -20.05 29.73
CA SER A 7 17.69 -20.37 28.32
C SER A 7 18.01 -21.85 28.21
N GLY A 8 16.97 -22.69 28.30
CA GLY A 8 17.09 -24.09 27.91
C GLY A 8 17.48 -24.15 26.44
N LYS A 9 18.56 -24.87 26.12
CA LYS A 9 18.94 -25.15 24.73
C LYS A 9 17.72 -25.73 24.02
N ALA A 10 17.35 -25.16 22.87
CA ALA A 10 16.31 -25.72 22.02
C ALA A 10 16.61 -27.20 21.75
N SER A 11 15.58 -28.04 21.81
CA SER A 11 15.71 -29.47 21.50
C SER A 11 16.30 -29.62 20.09
N LYS A 12 17.21 -30.60 19.94
CA LYS A 12 17.81 -30.92 18.64
C LYS A 12 16.68 -31.17 17.62
N GLY A 13 16.80 -30.63 16.42
CA GLY A 13 15.77 -30.77 15.38
C GLY A 13 14.66 -29.71 15.41
N CYS A 14 14.71 -28.74 16.33
CA CYS A 14 13.64 -27.74 16.50
C CYS A 14 14.06 -26.34 16.01
N ALA A 15 13.12 -25.62 15.40
CA ALA A 15 13.27 -24.20 15.08
C ALA A 15 13.21 -23.36 16.37
N SER A 16 14.13 -22.41 16.51
CA SER A 16 14.26 -21.56 17.71
C SER A 16 14.36 -20.08 17.34
N VAL A 17 13.86 -19.21 18.22
CA VAL A 17 13.95 -17.75 18.06
C VAL A 17 15.25 -17.25 18.70
N GLU A 18 15.98 -16.42 17.96
CA GLU A 18 17.21 -15.80 18.40
C GLU A 18 17.17 -14.29 18.15
N ASN A 19 17.67 -13.50 19.10
CA ASN A 19 17.88 -12.06 18.93
C ASN A 19 19.32 -11.81 18.48
N ILE A 20 19.48 -11.08 17.37
CA ILE A 20 20.76 -10.53 16.93
C ILE A 20 20.65 -9.01 16.78
N GLN A 21 21.44 -8.27 17.56
CA GLN A 21 21.52 -6.80 17.48
C GLN A 21 20.14 -6.11 17.55
N GLY A 22 19.24 -6.62 18.40
CA GLY A 22 17.89 -6.08 18.57
C GLY A 22 16.91 -6.50 17.47
N ARG A 23 17.26 -7.47 16.63
CA ARG A 23 16.40 -8.00 15.56
C ARG A 23 16.17 -9.49 15.74
N LEU A 24 14.93 -9.93 15.50
CA LEU A 24 14.55 -11.32 15.64
C LEU A 24 14.86 -12.12 14.36
N ARG A 25 15.46 -13.30 14.56
CA ARG A 25 15.68 -14.32 13.53
C ARG A 25 15.25 -15.70 14.04
N LEU A 26 14.87 -16.57 13.12
CA LEU A 26 14.61 -17.98 13.40
C LEU A 26 15.83 -18.80 12.98
N HIS A 27 16.34 -19.61 13.90
CA HIS A 27 17.36 -20.61 13.63
C HIS A 27 16.68 -21.91 13.22
N LEU A 28 17.00 -22.43 12.03
CA LEU A 28 16.43 -23.65 11.50
C LEU A 28 17.30 -24.87 11.84
N PRO A 29 16.69 -26.06 11.99
CA PRO A 29 17.43 -27.30 12.23
C PRO A 29 18.42 -27.63 11.11
N ARG A 30 19.65 -28.01 11.47
CA ARG A 30 20.72 -28.38 10.51
C ARG A 30 20.39 -29.62 9.68
N GLU A 31 19.59 -30.53 10.25
CA GLU A 31 19.18 -31.79 9.62
C GLU A 31 18.44 -31.56 8.30
N LEU A 32 17.69 -30.46 8.21
CA LEU A 32 16.91 -30.10 7.02
C LEU A 32 17.77 -29.55 5.86
N TYR A 33 19.02 -29.18 6.13
CA TYR A 33 19.92 -28.52 5.16
C TYR A 33 21.26 -29.26 5.01
N GLY A 34 21.26 -30.59 5.20
CA GLY A 34 22.46 -31.40 5.03
C GLY A 34 23.61 -30.99 5.95
N GLY A 35 23.30 -30.59 7.19
CA GLY A 35 24.28 -30.17 8.20
C GLY A 35 24.65 -28.68 8.16
N LYS A 36 24.11 -27.89 7.23
CA LYS A 36 24.33 -26.44 7.15
C LYS A 36 23.42 -25.67 8.10
N ASN A 37 23.94 -24.61 8.72
CA ASN A 37 23.11 -23.68 9.49
C ASN A 37 22.34 -22.78 8.54
N LYS A 38 21.02 -22.72 8.69
CA LYS A 38 20.15 -21.81 7.95
C LYS A 38 19.40 -20.91 8.93
N TYR A 39 19.33 -19.63 8.59
CA TYR A 39 18.65 -18.62 9.38
C TYR A 39 17.54 -17.97 8.54
N LEU A 40 16.40 -17.71 9.15
CA LEU A 40 15.30 -16.94 8.57
C LEU A 40 15.15 -15.63 9.34
N THR A 41 15.49 -14.51 8.71
CA THR A 41 15.37 -13.19 9.34
C THR A 41 13.92 -12.70 9.29
N MET A 42 13.30 -12.47 10.45
CA MET A 42 11.93 -11.97 10.55
C MET A 42 11.84 -10.46 10.25
N GLY A 43 12.94 -9.73 10.49
CA GLY A 43 12.98 -8.29 10.26
C GLY A 43 12.19 -7.46 11.28
N LEU A 44 11.76 -8.09 12.38
CA LEU A 44 11.07 -7.46 13.50
C LEU A 44 12.07 -7.05 14.60
N PRO A 45 11.89 -5.90 15.26
CA PRO A 45 12.67 -5.56 16.44
C PRO A 45 12.31 -6.48 17.61
N ASP A 46 13.26 -6.72 18.53
CA ASP A 46 13.02 -7.51 19.74
C ASP A 46 12.12 -6.72 20.72
N THR A 47 10.81 -6.93 20.58
CA THR A 47 9.79 -6.50 21.53
C THR A 47 9.03 -7.74 22.01
N PRO A 48 8.44 -7.74 23.22
CA PRO A 48 7.70 -8.90 23.74
C PRO A 48 6.63 -9.42 22.77
N THR A 49 5.89 -8.50 22.12
CA THR A 49 4.88 -8.84 21.11
C THR A 49 5.50 -9.48 19.87
N ASN A 50 6.58 -8.92 19.34
CA ASN A 50 7.24 -9.45 18.14
C ASN A 50 7.92 -10.79 18.42
N ARG A 51 8.41 -10.99 19.65
CA ARG A 51 8.99 -12.24 20.11
C ARG A 51 7.94 -13.34 20.17
N ALA A 52 6.75 -13.06 20.71
CA ALA A 52 5.62 -13.99 20.68
C ALA A 52 5.22 -14.37 19.23
N ILE A 53 5.22 -13.40 18.30
CA ILE A 53 4.97 -13.66 16.87
C ILE A 53 6.05 -14.56 16.28
N ALA A 54 7.33 -14.31 16.59
CA ALA A 54 8.43 -15.14 16.12
C ALA A 54 8.36 -16.56 16.69
N GLU A 55 7.97 -16.72 17.96
CA GLU A 55 7.77 -18.01 18.61
C GLU A 55 6.64 -18.80 17.96
N LEU A 56 5.50 -18.15 17.67
CA LEU A 56 4.39 -18.79 16.95
C LEU A 56 4.83 -19.30 15.57
N ARG A 57 5.68 -18.54 14.87
CA ARG A 57 6.23 -18.96 13.57
C ARG A 57 7.23 -20.10 13.68
N ALA A 58 8.06 -20.09 14.73
CA ALA A 58 8.93 -21.22 15.03
C ALA A 58 8.10 -22.50 15.29
N GLN A 59 7.02 -22.40 16.07
CA GLN A 59 6.09 -23.51 16.31
C GLN A 59 5.45 -24.01 15.02
N GLN A 60 5.02 -23.11 14.13
CA GLN A 60 4.47 -23.48 12.82
C GLN A 60 5.48 -24.30 11.99
N ILE A 61 6.74 -23.87 11.97
CA ILE A 61 7.82 -24.62 11.30
C ILE A 61 8.00 -26.00 11.95
N ASN A 62 7.98 -26.08 13.28
CA ASN A 62 8.11 -27.35 14.00
C ASN A 62 6.96 -28.32 13.68
N LEU A 63 5.73 -27.82 13.57
CA LEU A 63 4.58 -28.62 13.16
C LEU A 63 4.77 -29.15 11.74
N ASP A 64 5.17 -28.29 10.80
CA ASP A 64 5.36 -28.70 9.41
C ASP A 64 6.51 -29.71 9.26
N ILE A 65 7.57 -29.60 10.08
CA ILE A 65 8.66 -30.58 10.17
C ILE A 65 8.12 -31.92 10.71
N ALA A 66 7.35 -31.88 11.81
CA ALA A 66 6.78 -33.09 12.42
C ALA A 66 5.79 -33.80 11.49
N SER A 67 5.05 -33.04 10.67
CA SER A 67 4.14 -33.57 9.65
C SER A 67 4.82 -34.03 8.36
N GLY A 68 6.12 -33.77 8.18
CA GLY A 68 6.86 -34.13 6.96
C GLY A 68 6.45 -33.32 5.71
N ILE A 69 5.72 -32.21 5.90
CA ILE A 69 5.26 -31.33 4.81
C ILE A 69 6.24 -30.15 4.60
N PHE A 70 7.17 -29.96 5.54
CA PHE A 70 8.15 -28.89 5.46
C PHE A 70 9.01 -28.99 4.21
N ASP A 71 8.94 -27.95 3.37
CA ASP A 71 9.80 -27.77 2.20
C ASP A 71 10.95 -26.80 2.55
N PRO A 72 12.20 -27.29 2.64
CA PRO A 72 13.37 -26.47 2.93
C PRO A 72 13.65 -25.40 1.86
N THR A 73 13.10 -25.53 0.65
CA THR A 73 13.28 -24.56 -0.43
C THR A 73 12.29 -23.39 -0.34
N SER A 74 11.11 -23.61 0.24
CA SER A 74 10.00 -22.64 0.31
C SER A 74 9.91 -21.94 1.68
N LEU A 75 11.01 -21.33 2.12
CA LEU A 75 11.06 -20.58 3.39
C LEU A 75 10.24 -19.28 3.39
N GLU A 76 9.83 -18.80 2.21
CA GLU A 76 9.08 -17.55 2.06
C GLU A 76 7.71 -17.60 2.74
N LYS A 77 7.08 -18.78 2.81
CA LYS A 77 5.79 -19.00 3.48
C LYS A 77 5.80 -18.64 4.97
N TYR A 78 6.94 -18.80 5.64
CA TYR A 78 7.09 -18.53 7.08
C TYR A 78 7.61 -17.13 7.36
N ARG A 79 8.06 -16.42 6.33
CA ARG A 79 8.46 -15.03 6.50
C ARG A 79 7.19 -14.24 6.83
N PRO A 80 7.21 -13.40 7.89
CA PRO A 80 6.10 -12.49 8.11
C PRO A 80 6.00 -11.71 6.82
N GLU A 81 4.81 -11.68 6.21
CA GLU A 81 4.57 -10.85 5.04
C GLU A 81 5.11 -9.48 5.42
N ARG A 82 6.24 -9.11 4.81
CA ARG A 82 6.62 -7.73 4.74
C ARG A 82 5.42 -7.18 3.98
N ASN A 83 4.48 -6.63 4.71
CA ASN A 83 3.62 -5.56 4.24
C ASN A 83 4.51 -4.33 3.93
N LEU A 84 5.64 -4.54 3.23
CA LEU A 84 5.91 -3.97 1.94
C LEU A 84 5.03 -4.69 0.88
N LYS A 85 3.73 -4.95 1.10
CA LYS A 85 2.81 -3.88 0.72
C LYS A 85 3.48 -2.55 1.05
N VAL A 86 4.31 -2.10 0.11
CA VAL A 86 4.05 -0.80 -0.47
C VAL A 86 2.54 -0.90 -0.61
N VAL A 87 1.85 -0.34 0.38
CA VAL A 87 0.75 0.49 0.08
C VAL A 87 1.43 1.45 -0.89
N GLU A 88 1.55 1.04 -2.17
CA GLU A 88 0.69 1.57 -3.18
C GLU A 88 -0.55 1.84 -2.36
N LYS A 89 -0.57 3.05 -1.83
CA LYS A 89 -1.69 3.88 -2.10
C LYS A 89 -1.95 3.61 -3.60
N VAL A 90 -2.66 2.52 -3.93
CA VAL A 90 -4.08 2.50 -4.01
C VAL A 90 -4.66 3.55 -3.00
N ALA A 91 -4.36 4.87 -2.97
CA ALA A 91 -4.36 5.77 -4.11
C ALA A 91 -4.52 4.94 -5.35
N GLU A 92 -5.76 4.41 -5.52
CA GLU A 92 -6.45 4.71 -6.75
C GLU A 92 -5.96 6.14 -6.98
N PRO A 93 -5.07 6.41 -7.96
CA PRO A 93 -4.92 7.80 -8.36
C PRO A 93 -6.37 8.11 -8.54
N LEU A 94 -6.97 8.86 -7.60
CA LEU A 94 -8.41 8.99 -7.53
C LEU A 94 -8.60 9.31 -8.98
N LYS A 95 -9.29 8.43 -9.72
CA LYS A 95 -9.80 8.83 -11.00
C LYS A 95 -10.89 9.76 -10.48
N ARG A 96 -10.47 10.94 -9.95
CA ARG A 96 -10.95 12.25 -10.24
C ARG A 96 -11.22 12.03 -11.70
N LYS A 97 -12.46 11.63 -11.95
CA LYS A 97 -13.00 11.53 -13.29
C LYS A 97 -12.49 12.83 -13.86
N SER A 98 -11.55 12.71 -14.79
CA SER A 98 -10.92 13.84 -15.44
C SER A 98 -12.08 14.50 -16.16
N LEU A 99 -12.80 15.32 -15.39
CA LEU A 99 -14.12 15.83 -15.71
C LEU A 99 -13.74 16.83 -16.77
N ASN A 100 -14.06 16.48 -18.00
CA ASN A 100 -13.83 17.35 -19.13
C ASN A 100 -14.40 18.74 -18.77
N LEU A 101 -13.70 19.82 -19.15
CA LEU A 101 -14.08 21.18 -18.81
C LEU A 101 -15.56 21.49 -19.09
N LEU A 102 -16.11 20.90 -20.16
CA LEU A 102 -17.53 20.98 -20.49
C LEU A 102 -18.44 20.34 -19.43
N GLN A 103 -18.04 19.21 -18.86
CA GLN A 103 -18.77 18.53 -17.78
C GLN A 103 -18.70 19.32 -16.46
N VAL A 104 -17.60 20.04 -16.21
CA VAL A 104 -17.51 20.97 -15.07
C VAL A 104 -18.46 22.16 -15.29
N TRP A 105 -18.51 22.70 -16.52
CA TRP A 105 -19.43 23.78 -16.89
C TRP A 105 -20.90 23.37 -16.76
N ASP A 106 -21.26 22.15 -17.19
CA ASP A 106 -22.61 21.61 -17.02
C ASP A 106 -23.06 21.59 -15.56
N LYS A 107 -22.21 21.09 -14.65
CA LYS A 107 -22.49 21.09 -13.21
C LYS A 107 -22.64 22.49 -12.63
N TYR A 108 -21.85 23.45 -13.12
CA TYR A 108 -21.97 24.85 -12.70
C TYR A 108 -23.28 25.49 -13.16
N ILE A 109 -23.70 25.24 -14.41
CA ILE A 109 -25.01 25.71 -14.89
C ILE A 109 -26.10 25.12 -14.02
N ASP A 110 -26.11 23.80 -13.77
CA ASP A 110 -27.12 23.13 -12.93
C ASP A 110 -27.24 23.75 -11.54
N PHE A 111 -26.11 24.10 -10.90
CA PHE A 111 -26.10 24.83 -9.64
C PHE A 111 -26.67 26.26 -9.79
N LYS A 112 -26.30 26.98 -10.86
CA LYS A 112 -26.74 28.36 -11.10
C LYS A 112 -28.18 28.49 -11.58
N LYS A 113 -28.80 27.45 -12.16
CA LYS A 113 -30.22 27.51 -12.62
C LYS A 113 -31.16 27.91 -11.49
N ALA A 114 -30.84 27.51 -10.26
CA ALA A 114 -31.63 27.84 -9.08
C ALA A 114 -31.55 29.31 -8.66
N SER A 115 -30.53 30.06 -9.08
CA SER A 115 -30.26 31.43 -8.63
C SER A 115 -30.36 32.49 -9.72
N VAL A 116 -30.60 32.09 -10.98
CA VAL A 116 -30.44 32.98 -12.13
C VAL A 116 -31.69 32.94 -13.02
N SER A 117 -32.02 34.09 -13.63
CA SER A 117 -33.20 34.19 -14.49
C SER A 117 -33.09 33.28 -15.73
N PRO A 118 -34.21 32.73 -16.24
CA PRO A 118 -34.19 31.85 -17.41
C PRO A 118 -33.58 32.50 -18.65
N SER A 119 -33.74 33.82 -18.80
CA SER A 119 -33.21 34.59 -19.93
C SER A 119 -31.69 34.73 -19.89
N TYR A 120 -31.11 34.93 -18.70
CA TYR A 120 -29.65 34.98 -18.55
C TYR A 120 -29.01 33.61 -18.78
N LEU A 121 -29.68 32.53 -18.35
CA LEU A 121 -29.23 31.16 -18.59
C LEU A 121 -29.21 30.84 -20.08
N ALA A 122 -30.28 31.17 -20.81
CA ALA A 122 -30.39 30.92 -22.24
C ALA A 122 -29.40 31.74 -23.07
N ASN A 123 -29.18 33.02 -22.73
CA ASN A 123 -28.34 33.89 -23.57
C ASN A 123 -26.86 33.85 -23.18
N GLN A 124 -26.54 34.19 -21.93
CA GLN A 124 -25.15 34.39 -21.50
C GLN A 124 -24.44 33.06 -21.24
N LEU A 125 -25.05 32.15 -20.49
CA LEU A 125 -24.39 30.88 -20.15
C LEU A 125 -24.27 29.91 -21.34
N GLN A 126 -25.19 29.98 -22.32
CA GLN A 126 -25.05 29.23 -23.59
C GLN A 126 -23.98 29.85 -24.50
N ALA A 127 -23.90 31.18 -24.58
CA ALA A 127 -22.83 31.84 -25.34
C ALA A 127 -21.45 31.44 -24.82
N THR A 128 -21.25 31.46 -23.49
CA THR A 128 -20.01 30.99 -22.86
C THR A 128 -19.74 29.51 -23.14
N ARG A 129 -20.77 28.64 -23.12
CA ARG A 129 -20.62 27.22 -23.51
C ARG A 129 -20.11 27.07 -24.95
N ASN A 130 -20.63 27.87 -25.88
CA ASN A 130 -20.22 27.82 -27.28
C ASN A 130 -18.76 28.26 -27.45
N HIS A 131 -18.28 29.18 -26.61
CA HIS A 131 -16.88 29.61 -26.60
C HIS A 131 -15.98 28.52 -26.02
N LEU A 132 -16.41 27.86 -24.94
CA LEU A 132 -15.72 26.70 -24.37
C LEU A 132 -15.61 25.52 -25.36
N ASN A 133 -16.59 25.34 -26.26
CA ASN A 133 -16.51 24.33 -27.34
C ASN A 133 -15.52 24.69 -28.45
N LYS A 134 -15.23 25.98 -28.68
CA LYS A 134 -14.26 26.45 -29.68
C LYS A 134 -12.81 26.41 -29.18
N LEU A 135 -12.64 26.14 -27.89
CA LEU A 135 -11.35 26.06 -27.23
C LEU A 135 -10.55 24.88 -27.82
N PRO A 136 -9.30 25.07 -28.30
CA PRO A 136 -8.46 23.96 -28.76
C PRO A 136 -8.19 22.99 -27.60
N ALA A 137 -7.89 21.73 -27.91
CA ALA A 137 -7.83 20.62 -26.95
C ALA A 137 -6.70 20.79 -25.90
N TYR A 138 -6.94 21.59 -24.87
CA TYR A 138 -6.02 21.77 -23.75
C TYR A 138 -6.17 20.61 -22.76
N SER A 139 -5.04 20.12 -22.28
CA SER A 139 -4.98 19.16 -21.18
C SER A 139 -5.37 19.83 -19.86
N GLU A 140 -5.87 19.06 -18.88
CA GLU A 140 -6.20 19.54 -17.52
C GLU A 140 -5.02 20.21 -16.80
N SER A 141 -3.80 20.02 -17.33
CA SER A 141 -2.55 20.60 -16.85
C SER A 141 -2.32 22.05 -17.27
N ASP A 142 -3.08 22.58 -18.25
CA ASP A 142 -2.82 23.89 -18.87
C ASP A 142 -3.84 24.96 -18.47
N ALA A 143 -4.21 25.00 -17.19
CA ALA A 143 -5.21 25.95 -16.66
C ALA A 143 -4.88 27.43 -16.98
N VAL A 144 -3.59 27.77 -17.06
CA VAL A 144 -3.12 29.11 -17.43
C VAL A 144 -3.43 29.44 -18.90
N ALA A 145 -3.21 28.49 -19.82
CA ALA A 145 -3.49 28.68 -21.24
C ALA A 145 -5.00 28.80 -21.50
N VAL A 146 -5.83 28.04 -20.78
CA VAL A 146 -7.30 28.15 -20.84
C VAL A 146 -7.75 29.54 -20.39
N ARG A 147 -7.18 30.07 -19.30
CA ARG A 147 -7.49 31.43 -18.82
C ARG A 147 -7.07 32.49 -19.83
N ASP A 148 -5.85 32.40 -20.37
CA ASP A 148 -5.33 33.42 -21.28
C ASP A 148 -6.11 33.46 -22.60
N TRP A 149 -6.55 32.30 -23.10
CA TRP A 149 -7.47 32.22 -24.24
C TRP A 149 -8.83 32.84 -23.91
N ALA A 150 -9.39 32.54 -22.73
CA ALA A 150 -10.67 33.06 -22.28
C ALA A 150 -10.67 34.60 -22.21
N VAL A 151 -9.62 35.21 -21.64
CA VAL A 151 -9.50 36.69 -21.56
C VAL A 151 -9.43 37.34 -22.94
N THR A 152 -8.95 36.62 -23.95
CA THR A 152 -8.79 37.14 -25.32
C THR A 152 -10.05 36.98 -26.18
N ASN A 153 -10.94 36.04 -25.84
CA ASN A 153 -12.05 35.61 -26.73
C ASN A 153 -13.45 35.69 -26.10
N LEU A 154 -13.60 36.02 -24.81
CA LEU A 154 -14.87 36.25 -24.11
C LEU A 154 -15.05 37.74 -23.78
#